data_AF-A0A1G3BJX0-F1
#
_entry.id   AF-A0A1G3BJX0-F1
#
_cell.length_a   1.000
_cell.length_b   1.000
_cell.length_c   1.000
_cell.angle_alpha   90.00
_cell.angle_beta   90.00
_cell.angle_gamma   90.00
#
_symmetry.space_group_name_H-M   'P 1'
#
loop_
_entity.id
_entity.type
_entity.pdbx_description
1 polymer ?
#
loop_
_entity_poly.entity_id
_entity_poly.type
_entity_poly.pdbx_seq_one_letter_code
_entity_poly.pdbx_strand_id
1 'polypeptide(L)'
;MLTLCLFCINYLAASEVQAAKVMTLEGKGTVVKEKDMERIHVSGTVKGYINGTFVWEETHAGASGAGNASERGEITITGEDGYTLILKFTGKASMQNVSGGATESATGSFSYLDGTGPWRGRLPSGTYTKAGVFKGDSVELSMTLTVESE
;
A
#
# COMPACT_ATOMS: atom_id res chain seq x y z
N MET A 1 -6.18 -35.13 56.37
CA MET A 1 -6.98 -34.43 55.35
C MET A 1 -6.51 -32.98 55.31
N LEU A 2 -5.69 -32.61 54.32
CA LEU A 2 -5.43 -31.21 54.00
C LEU A 2 -5.04 -31.15 52.51
N THR A 3 -6.04 -31.04 51.65
CA THR A 3 -5.84 -30.84 50.21
C THR A 3 -5.80 -29.33 49.98
N LEU A 4 -4.59 -28.80 49.80
CA LEU A 4 -4.38 -27.38 49.48
C LEU A 4 -4.69 -27.19 47.98
N CYS A 5 -5.79 -26.49 47.69
CA CYS A 5 -6.10 -26.03 46.33
C CYS A 5 -5.01 -25.07 45.86
N LEU A 6 -4.25 -25.47 44.84
CA LEU A 6 -3.40 -24.56 44.06
C LEU A 6 -3.80 -24.67 42.58
N PHE A 7 -5.01 -24.20 42.27
CA PHE A 7 -5.28 -23.75 40.91
C PHE A 7 -4.60 -22.39 40.76
N CYS A 8 -3.34 -22.42 40.32
CA CYS A 8 -2.70 -21.27 39.71
C CYS A 8 -3.51 -20.93 38.46
N ILE A 9 -4.45 -20.00 38.60
CA ILE A 9 -5.10 -19.33 37.47
C ILE A 9 -3.99 -18.51 36.81
N ASN A 10 -3.34 -19.13 35.83
CA ASN A 10 -2.52 -18.42 34.87
C ASN A 10 -3.46 -17.49 34.09
N TYR A 11 -3.62 -16.26 34.59
CA TYR A 11 -4.00 -15.12 33.75
C TYR A 11 -2.82 -14.84 32.83
N LEU A 12 -2.66 -15.67 31.79
CA LEU A 12 -2.01 -15.20 30.57
C LEU A 12 -2.99 -14.21 29.97
N ALA A 13 -2.74 -12.92 30.18
CA ALA A 13 -3.26 -11.89 29.29
C ALA A 13 -2.73 -12.24 27.90
N ALA A 14 -3.55 -12.89 27.08
CA ALA A 14 -3.33 -12.93 25.65
C ALA A 14 -3.36 -11.47 25.20
N SER A 15 -2.19 -10.88 24.97
CA SER A 15 -2.10 -9.67 24.17
C SER A 15 -2.74 -10.03 22.83
N GLU A 16 -3.94 -9.54 22.57
CA GLU A 16 -4.53 -9.62 21.24
C GLU A 16 -3.54 -8.94 20.31
N VAL A 17 -2.76 -9.73 19.57
CA VAL A 17 -2.00 -9.23 18.44
C VAL A 17 -3.05 -8.76 17.46
N GLN A 18 -3.31 -7.45 17.46
CA GLN A 18 -4.35 -6.89 16.62
C GLN A 18 -4.02 -7.25 15.17
N ALA A 19 -4.92 -8.01 14.53
CA ALA A 19 -4.69 -8.50 13.19
C ALA A 19 -4.47 -7.32 12.24
N ALA A 20 -3.36 -7.36 11.50
CA ALA A 20 -3.07 -6.34 10.50
C ALA A 20 -4.22 -6.24 9.50
N LYS A 21 -4.65 -5.01 9.19
CA LYS A 21 -5.73 -4.75 8.25
C LYS A 21 -5.15 -4.66 6.85
N VAL A 22 -5.62 -5.50 5.93
CA VAL A 22 -5.02 -5.63 4.58
C VAL A 22 -5.98 -5.13 3.51
N MET A 23 -5.45 -4.42 2.51
CA MET A 23 -6.17 -4.03 1.29
C MET A 23 -5.36 -4.40 0.05
N THR A 24 -6.05 -4.88 -0.98
CA THR A 24 -5.47 -5.14 -2.30
C THR A 24 -6.04 -4.17 -3.32
N LEU A 25 -5.16 -3.53 -4.07
CA LEU A 25 -5.47 -2.52 -5.08
C LEU A 25 -5.06 -3.09 -6.44
N GLU A 26 -5.99 -3.09 -7.39
CA GLU A 26 -5.77 -3.55 -8.77
C GLU A 26 -6.24 -2.49 -9.74
N GLY A 27 -5.36 -2.05 -10.64
CA GLY A 27 -5.65 -0.93 -11.51
C GLY A 27 -4.83 -0.91 -12.80
N LYS A 28 -5.18 0.04 -13.66
CA LYS A 28 -4.46 0.33 -14.90
C LYS A 28 -4.16 1.81 -14.98
N GLY A 29 -3.09 2.13 -15.69
CA GLY A 29 -2.59 3.48 -15.68
C GLY A 29 -1.63 3.78 -16.81
N THR A 30 -1.03 4.95 -16.68
CA THR A 30 -0.10 5.52 -17.65
C THR A 30 1.19 5.93 -16.99
N VAL A 31 2.24 5.94 -17.79
CA VAL A 31 3.58 6.41 -17.42
C VAL A 31 3.94 7.55 -18.33
N VAL A 32 4.29 8.70 -17.74
CA VAL A 32 4.77 9.87 -18.46
C VAL A 32 6.22 10.09 -18.11
N LYS A 33 7.08 10.09 -19.13
CA LYS A 33 8.52 10.33 -18.98
C LYS A 33 8.81 11.82 -19.10
N GLU A 34 9.39 12.40 -18.06
CA GLU A 34 9.77 13.80 -17.98
C GLU A 34 11.28 13.91 -17.71
N LYS A 35 12.08 13.97 -18.78
CA LYS A 35 13.54 14.09 -18.73
C LYS A 35 14.22 13.04 -17.83
N ASP A 36 14.42 13.35 -16.55
CA ASP A 36 15.10 12.51 -15.55
C ASP A 36 14.12 11.88 -14.54
N MET A 37 12.82 12.10 -14.71
CA MET A 37 11.74 11.66 -13.84
C MET A 37 10.69 10.88 -14.62
N GLU A 38 10.02 9.95 -13.93
CA GLU A 38 8.82 9.28 -14.40
C GLU A 38 7.65 9.63 -13.48
N ARG A 39 6.50 9.92 -14.10
CA ARG A 39 5.23 10.13 -13.40
C ARG A 39 4.29 8.99 -13.75
N ILE A 40 3.77 8.34 -12.74
CA ILE A 40 2.83 7.23 -12.91
C ILE A 40 1.48 7.66 -12.34
N HIS A 41 0.43 7.42 -13.12
CA HIS A 41 -0.95 7.59 -12.69
C HIS A 41 -1.70 6.28 -12.92
N VAL A 42 -2.27 5.71 -11.86
CA VAL A 42 -3.07 4.47 -11.92
C VAL A 42 -4.41 4.71 -11.24
N SER A 43 -5.48 4.18 -11.81
CA SER A 43 -6.78 4.08 -11.15
C SER A 43 -7.32 2.66 -11.21
N GLY A 44 -8.15 2.31 -10.24
CA GLY A 44 -8.69 0.96 -10.17
C GLY A 44 -9.57 0.70 -8.96
N THR A 45 -9.65 -0.57 -8.58
CA THR A 45 -10.49 -1.05 -7.48
C THR A 45 -9.64 -1.41 -6.27
N VAL A 46 -10.19 -1.19 -5.08
CA VAL A 46 -9.63 -1.67 -3.80
C VAL A 46 -10.57 -2.71 -3.19
N LYS A 47 -10.01 -3.75 -2.59
CA LYS A 47 -10.72 -4.81 -1.86
C LYS A 47 -10.04 -5.12 -0.53
N GLY A 48 -10.82 -5.48 0.49
CA GLY A 48 -10.33 -5.92 1.79
C GLY A 48 -10.83 -5.03 2.92
N TYR A 49 -9.93 -4.43 3.69
CA TYR A 49 -10.28 -3.54 4.80
C TYR A 49 -11.15 -2.34 4.36
N ILE A 50 -10.92 -1.82 3.15
CA ILE A 50 -11.82 -0.88 2.45
C ILE A 50 -12.14 -1.51 1.09
N ASN A 51 -13.41 -1.47 0.71
CA ASN A 51 -13.86 -1.81 -0.65
C ASN A 51 -14.26 -0.52 -1.37
N GLY A 52 -13.90 -0.39 -2.65
CA GLY A 52 -14.20 0.80 -3.44
C GLY A 52 -13.21 1.02 -4.59
N THR A 53 -12.82 2.27 -4.82
CA THR A 53 -11.88 2.66 -5.89
C THR A 53 -10.65 3.36 -5.35
N PHE A 54 -9.58 3.42 -6.14
CA PHE A 54 -8.40 4.21 -5.81
C PHE A 54 -7.84 4.98 -7.01
N VAL A 55 -7.08 6.02 -6.68
CA VAL A 55 -6.15 6.71 -7.57
C VAL A 55 -4.78 6.71 -6.90
N TRP A 56 -3.76 6.31 -7.65
CA TRP A 56 -2.35 6.30 -7.25
C TRP A 56 -1.58 7.23 -8.15
N GLU A 57 -0.90 8.20 -7.54
CA GLU A 57 0.00 9.13 -8.23
C GLU A 57 1.39 8.99 -7.65
N GLU A 58 2.37 8.71 -8.52
CA GLU A 58 3.75 8.44 -8.13
C GLU A 58 4.72 9.24 -8.96
N THR A 59 5.81 9.64 -8.32
CA THR A 59 6.99 10.16 -8.99
C THR A 59 8.23 9.41 -8.51
N HIS A 60 9.07 9.02 -9.45
CA HIS A 60 10.39 8.48 -9.15
C HIS A 60 11.41 8.92 -10.21
N ALA A 61 12.68 8.94 -9.84
CA ALA A 61 13.75 9.12 -10.82
C ALA A 61 13.73 7.92 -11.78
N GLY A 62 13.91 8.17 -13.09
CA GLY A 62 13.93 7.10 -14.09
C GLY A 62 14.95 6.03 -13.71
N ALA A 63 14.50 4.79 -13.48
CA ALA A 63 15.38 3.72 -13.04
C ALA A 63 16.22 3.22 -14.23
N SER A 64 17.50 3.60 -14.30
CA SER A 64 18.42 2.98 -15.26
C SER A 64 19.05 1.72 -14.66
N GLY A 65 18.67 0.53 -15.15
CA GLY A 65 19.22 -0.75 -14.72
C GLY A 65 18.57 -1.36 -13.47
N ALA A 66 19.11 -2.48 -12.99
CA ALA A 66 18.72 -3.09 -11.71
C ALA A 66 19.20 -2.20 -10.55
N GLY A 67 18.47 -1.12 -10.28
CA GLY A 67 18.88 -0.08 -9.33
C GLY A 67 17.68 0.55 -8.65
N ASN A 68 17.76 0.65 -7.31
CA ASN A 68 16.69 1.04 -6.40
C ASN A 68 16.25 2.50 -6.61
N ALA A 69 15.23 2.73 -7.46
CA ALA A 69 14.64 4.06 -7.59
C ALA A 69 13.84 4.39 -6.32
N SER A 70 14.05 5.58 -5.76
CA SER A 70 13.20 6.09 -4.69
C SER A 70 11.88 6.55 -5.30
N GLU A 71 10.79 5.95 -4.87
CA GLU A 71 9.42 6.33 -5.25
C GLU A 71 8.75 7.11 -4.11
N ARG A 72 7.89 8.04 -4.49
CA ARG A 72 7.05 8.80 -3.56
C ARG A 72 5.79 9.28 -4.27
N GLY A 73 4.74 9.47 -3.49
CA GLY A 73 3.49 9.97 -4.02
C GLY A 73 2.34 9.81 -3.06
N GLU A 74 1.14 9.74 -3.63
CA GLU A 74 -0.10 9.70 -2.90
C GLU A 74 -1.05 8.62 -3.42
N ILE A 75 -1.83 8.06 -2.51
CA ILE A 75 -2.94 7.14 -2.77
C ILE A 75 -4.20 7.81 -2.25
N THR A 76 -5.17 8.01 -3.13
CA THR A 76 -6.53 8.39 -2.74
C THR A 76 -7.42 7.18 -2.86
N ILE A 77 -7.96 6.71 -1.75
CA ILE A 77 -8.93 5.61 -1.68
C ILE A 77 -10.31 6.21 -1.44
N THR A 78 -11.31 5.80 -2.22
CA THR A 78 -12.72 6.16 -2.02
C THR A 78 -13.51 4.88 -1.75
N GLY A 79 -14.08 4.79 -0.56
CA GLY A 79 -14.92 3.67 -0.16
C GLY A 79 -16.25 3.65 -0.92
N GLU A 80 -16.92 2.50 -0.95
CA GLU A 80 -18.29 2.37 -1.47
C GLU A 80 -19.31 3.25 -0.73
N ASP A 81 -18.98 3.66 0.49
CA ASP A 81 -19.74 4.63 1.29
C ASP A 81 -19.49 6.10 0.88
N GLY A 82 -18.60 6.34 -0.08
CA GLY A 82 -18.24 7.67 -0.58
C GLY A 82 -17.22 8.42 0.28
N TYR A 83 -16.73 7.83 1.37
CA TYR A 83 -15.69 8.45 2.18
C TYR A 83 -14.30 8.19 1.60
N THR A 84 -13.40 9.14 1.85
CA THR A 84 -12.05 9.18 1.29
C THR A 84 -10.99 8.99 2.36
N LEU A 85 -9.91 8.28 1.99
CA LEU A 85 -8.67 8.17 2.74
C LEU A 85 -7.52 8.51 1.80
N ILE A 86 -6.71 9.50 2.18
CA ILE A 86 -5.54 9.95 1.43
C ILE A 86 -4.28 9.57 2.21
N LEU A 87 -3.40 8.83 1.55
CA LEU A 87 -2.16 8.32 2.11
C LEU A 87 -0.99 8.87 1.31
N LYS A 88 0.04 9.38 1.97
CA LYS A 88 1.34 9.62 1.34
C LYS A 88 2.20 8.38 1.48
N PHE A 89 2.95 8.02 0.45
CA PHE A 89 3.85 6.87 0.49
C PHE A 89 5.27 7.23 0.05
N THR A 90 6.22 6.41 0.50
CA THR A 90 7.61 6.42 0.05
C THR A 90 8.13 4.99 0.01
N GLY A 91 8.95 4.66 -0.99
CA GLY A 91 9.51 3.32 -1.10
C GLY A 91 10.68 3.21 -2.06
N LYS A 92 10.97 1.96 -2.41
CA LYS A 92 12.05 1.56 -3.30
C LYS A 92 11.51 0.62 -4.36
N ALA A 93 11.68 1.02 -5.62
CA ALA A 93 11.34 0.23 -6.78
C ALA A 93 12.56 -0.51 -7.34
N SER A 94 12.33 -1.69 -7.88
CA SER A 94 13.30 -2.51 -8.60
C SER A 94 12.71 -2.98 -9.93
N MET A 95 13.49 -2.83 -11.00
CA MET A 95 13.08 -3.14 -12.37
C MET A 95 13.74 -4.42 -12.87
N GLN A 96 12.94 -5.30 -13.47
CA GLN A 96 13.39 -6.46 -14.21
C GLN A 96 12.90 -6.37 -15.65
N ASN A 97 13.84 -6.36 -16.60
CA ASN A 97 13.50 -6.42 -18.02
C ASN A 97 13.03 -7.84 -18.36
N VAL A 98 11.85 -7.94 -18.96
CA VAL A 98 11.27 -9.21 -19.43
C VAL A 98 11.00 -9.10 -20.94
N SER A 99 10.86 -10.22 -21.64
CA SER A 99 10.56 -10.15 -23.08
C SER A 99 9.20 -9.46 -23.31
N GLY A 100 9.21 -8.34 -24.03
CA GLY A 100 7.99 -7.59 -24.35
C GLY A 100 7.52 -6.57 -23.30
N GLY A 101 8.33 -6.26 -22.28
CA GLY A 101 8.02 -5.22 -21.30
C GLY A 101 9.04 -5.12 -20.16
N ALA A 102 8.69 -4.38 -19.12
CA ALA A 102 9.42 -4.38 -17.87
C ALA A 102 8.46 -4.71 -16.73
N THR A 103 8.93 -5.52 -15.79
CA THR A 103 8.23 -5.76 -14.53
C THR A 103 8.92 -4.96 -13.45
N GLU A 104 8.13 -4.17 -12.73
CA GLU A 104 8.58 -3.46 -11.55
C GLU A 104 8.02 -4.13 -10.31
N SER A 105 8.84 -4.23 -9.27
CA SER A 105 8.35 -4.49 -7.92
C SER A 105 8.84 -3.40 -6.99
N ALA A 106 8.00 -3.01 -6.03
CA ALA A 106 8.38 -1.99 -5.07
C ALA A 106 7.86 -2.30 -3.67
N THR A 107 8.59 -1.83 -2.66
CA THR A 107 8.17 -1.91 -1.27
C THR A 107 8.45 -0.60 -0.56
N GLY A 108 7.61 -0.28 0.43
CA GLY A 108 7.77 0.97 1.16
C GLY A 108 6.81 1.09 2.31
N SER A 109 6.67 2.32 2.79
CA SER A 109 5.76 2.71 3.85
C SER A 109 4.81 3.80 3.39
N PHE A 110 3.65 3.85 4.04
CA PHE A 110 2.70 4.94 3.88
C PHE A 110 2.31 5.52 5.25
N SER A 111 1.80 6.74 5.21
CA SER A 111 1.22 7.41 6.36
C SER A 111 0.02 8.24 5.93
N TYR A 112 -0.88 8.47 6.88
CA TYR A 112 -2.03 9.33 6.70
C TYR A 112 -1.63 10.74 6.24
N LEU A 113 -2.39 11.26 5.27
CA LEU A 113 -2.32 12.64 4.83
C LEU A 113 -3.63 13.37 5.14
N ASP A 114 -4.77 12.83 4.71
CA ASP A 114 -6.09 13.39 4.96
C ASP A 114 -7.20 12.33 4.82
N GLY A 115 -8.44 12.66 5.20
CA GLY A 115 -9.57 11.75 5.13
C GLY A 115 -10.91 12.38 5.52
N THR A 116 -11.98 11.74 5.06
CA THR A 116 -13.36 12.14 5.36
C THR A 116 -14.11 11.04 6.11
N GLY A 117 -15.25 11.40 6.71
CA GLY A 117 -16.07 10.47 7.48
C GLY A 117 -15.28 9.72 8.56
N PRO A 118 -15.30 8.37 8.58
CA PRO A 118 -14.63 7.56 9.58
C PRO A 118 -13.10 7.59 9.49
N TRP A 119 -12.53 8.22 8.45
CA TRP A 119 -11.09 8.36 8.25
C TRP A 119 -10.56 9.71 8.74
N ARG A 120 -11.44 10.68 9.01
CA ARG A 120 -11.03 12.02 9.42
C ARG A 120 -10.31 11.96 10.76
N GLY A 121 -9.03 12.35 10.76
CA GLY A 121 -8.21 12.39 11.97
C GLY A 121 -7.81 11.01 12.50
N ARG A 122 -8.18 9.93 11.78
CA ARG A 122 -7.51 8.65 11.96
C ARG A 122 -6.15 8.74 11.31
N LEU A 123 -5.11 8.22 11.94
CA LEU A 123 -3.73 8.35 11.48
C LEU A 123 -3.16 6.99 11.04
N PRO A 124 -3.80 6.26 10.09
CA PRO A 124 -3.27 4.99 9.65
C PRO A 124 -1.87 5.15 9.06
N SER A 125 -1.01 4.21 9.40
CA SER A 125 0.29 4.02 8.78
C SER A 125 0.48 2.55 8.45
N GLY A 126 1.53 2.26 7.72
CA GLY A 126 1.93 0.88 7.51
C GLY A 126 2.84 0.72 6.31
N THR A 127 2.78 -0.45 5.71
CA THR A 127 3.67 -0.87 4.64
C THR A 127 2.90 -1.22 3.39
N TYR A 128 3.58 -1.15 2.26
CA TYR A 128 3.01 -1.63 1.00
C TYR A 128 4.00 -2.47 0.22
N THR A 129 3.42 -3.33 -0.62
CA THR A 129 4.13 -4.05 -1.68
C THR A 129 3.42 -3.79 -3.00
N LYS A 130 4.19 -3.52 -4.05
CA LYS A 130 3.74 -3.16 -5.40
C LYS A 130 4.31 -4.15 -6.40
N ALA A 131 3.49 -4.56 -7.35
CA ALA A 131 3.92 -5.26 -8.56
C ALA A 131 3.26 -4.57 -9.77
N GLY A 132 4.08 -4.11 -10.72
CA GLY A 132 3.63 -3.43 -11.93
C GLY A 132 4.18 -4.09 -13.19
N VAL A 133 3.34 -4.25 -14.22
CA VAL A 133 3.77 -4.68 -15.56
C VAL A 133 3.65 -3.51 -16.51
N PHE A 134 4.78 -3.09 -17.07
CA PHE A 134 4.92 -1.92 -17.93
C PHE A 134 5.03 -2.34 -19.40
N LYS A 135 4.20 -1.71 -20.24
CA LYS A 135 4.13 -1.95 -21.68
C LYS A 135 4.08 -0.60 -22.40
N GLY A 136 5.25 -0.07 -22.75
CA GLY A 136 5.37 1.30 -23.25
C GLY A 136 4.92 2.30 -22.18
N ASP A 137 3.98 3.17 -22.54
CA ASP A 137 3.44 4.20 -21.64
C ASP A 137 2.23 3.72 -20.81
N SER A 138 1.98 2.41 -20.77
CA SER A 138 0.89 1.79 -20.01
C SER A 138 1.41 0.90 -18.88
N VAL A 139 0.68 0.86 -17.77
CA VAL A 139 0.98 -0.01 -16.62
C VAL A 139 -0.28 -0.72 -16.12
N GLU A 140 -0.12 -2.00 -15.78
CA GLU A 140 -1.08 -2.75 -14.96
C GLU A 140 -0.47 -2.95 -13.57
N LEU A 141 -1.21 -2.59 -12.52
CA LEU A 141 -0.73 -2.49 -11.14
C LEU A 141 -1.50 -3.45 -10.23
N SER A 142 -0.76 -4.16 -9.39
CA SER A 142 -1.28 -4.81 -8.18
C SER A 142 -0.49 -4.30 -6.97
N MET A 143 -1.19 -3.87 -5.92
CA MET A 143 -0.56 -3.36 -4.70
C MET A 143 -1.28 -3.91 -3.47
N THR A 144 -0.53 -4.25 -2.44
CA THR A 144 -1.06 -4.64 -1.13
C THR A 144 -0.66 -3.59 -0.10
N LEU A 145 -1.65 -3.06 0.63
CA LEU A 145 -1.45 -2.18 1.78
C LEU A 145 -1.71 -2.98 3.06
N THR A 146 -0.74 -2.97 3.96
CA THR A 146 -0.87 -3.50 5.32
C THR A 146 -0.95 -2.33 6.27
N VAL A 147 -2.13 -2.10 6.83
CA VAL A 147 -2.43 -1.02 7.78
C VAL A 147 -2.17 -1.52 9.19
N GLU A 148 -1.28 -0.83 9.87
CA GLU A 148 -1.03 -0.97 11.30
C GLU A 148 -2.13 -0.18 12.01
N SER A 149 -2.85 -0.83 12.93
CA SER A 149 -3.94 -0.19 13.66
C SER A 149 -3.40 0.80 14.68
N GLU A 150 -4.17 1.87 14.90
CA GLU A 150 -4.04 2.79 16.04
C GLU A 150 -4.02 2.07 17.39
#